data_AF-A0A934W1T7-F1
#
_entry.id   AF-A0A934W1T7-F1
#
_cell.length_a   1.000
_cell.length_b   1.000
_cell.length_c   1.000
_cell.angle_alpha   90.00
_cell.angle_beta   90.00
_cell.angle_gamma   90.00
#
_symmetry.space_group_name_H-M   'P 1'
#
loop_
_entity.id
_entity.type
_entity.pdbx_description
1 polymer ?
#
loop_
_entity_poly.entity_id
_entity_poly.type
_entity_poly.pdbx_seq_one_letter_code
_entity_poly.pdbx_strand_id
1 'polypeptide(L)'
;MFPEKAVSRCRRGLVAYIRALALSESVKVDTRRVGDIVRELGETAASNVIGLALEQLASALTETDAAYRENELAAAAVHAERLSRLAWQVGLLSLAGVAMDMGSSAERRDSIAMSAIHARLMRVGNRSLTAIWEKSELR
;
A
#
# COMPACT_ATOMS: atom_id res chain seq x y z
N MET A 1 31.38 -18.33 61.94
CA MET A 1 32.07 -17.04 61.74
C MET A 1 31.87 -16.64 60.28
N PHE A 2 30.82 -15.86 60.01
CA PHE A 2 30.57 -15.30 58.68
C PHE A 2 31.53 -14.15 58.42
N PRO A 3 32.06 -14.00 57.20
CA PRO A 3 32.27 -12.70 56.63
C PRO A 3 31.23 -12.43 55.53
N GLU A 4 30.61 -11.29 55.76
CA GLU A 4 29.72 -10.50 54.94
C GLU A 4 30.45 -9.92 53.71
N LYS A 5 29.66 -9.55 52.69
CA LYS A 5 29.97 -8.73 51.49
C LYS A 5 30.46 -9.55 50.27
N ALA A 6 29.87 -9.46 49.07
CA ALA A 6 29.06 -8.41 48.48
C ALA A 6 27.90 -9.01 47.67
N VAL A 7 26.68 -8.52 47.92
CA VAL A 7 25.55 -8.68 47.00
C VAL A 7 25.86 -7.84 45.77
N SER A 8 26.32 -8.51 44.71
CA SER A 8 26.38 -7.95 43.36
C SER A 8 24.96 -7.63 42.93
N ARG A 9 24.60 -6.36 43.09
CA ARG A 9 23.32 -5.78 42.72
C ARG A 9 23.19 -5.85 41.20
N CYS A 10 22.59 -6.95 40.70
CA CYS A 10 22.13 -7.05 39.32
C CYS A 10 21.14 -5.89 39.10
N ARG A 11 21.59 -4.83 38.42
CA ARG A 11 20.69 -3.79 37.93
C ARG A 11 19.76 -4.50 36.96
N ARG A 12 18.49 -4.66 37.35
CA ARG A 12 17.40 -5.06 36.44
C ARG A 12 17.45 -4.10 35.25
N GLY A 13 18.06 -4.54 34.16
CA GLY A 13 17.93 -3.88 32.87
C GLY A 13 16.46 -3.95 32.50
N LEU A 14 15.80 -2.79 32.43
CA LEU A 14 14.47 -2.69 31.86
C LEU A 14 14.60 -3.08 30.39
N VAL A 15 14.18 -4.29 30.03
CA VAL A 15 14.14 -4.70 28.62
C VAL A 15 13.00 -3.89 27.99
N ALA A 16 13.36 -2.87 27.22
CA ALA A 16 12.40 -2.13 26.42
C ALA A 16 11.83 -3.09 25.38
N TYR A 17 10.55 -3.43 25.50
CA TYR A 17 9.88 -4.27 24.51
C TYR A 17 9.32 -3.39 23.41
N ILE A 18 9.92 -3.49 22.23
CA ILE A 18 9.46 -2.80 21.03
C ILE A 18 8.38 -3.68 20.39
N ARG A 19 7.11 -3.29 20.48
CA ARG A 19 6.04 -3.85 19.64
C ARG A 19 5.91 -3.02 18.37
N ALA A 20 5.86 -3.69 17.23
CA ALA A 20 5.40 -3.07 16.00
C ALA A 20 3.92 -2.67 16.16
N LEU A 21 3.62 -1.40 15.96
CA LEU A 21 2.25 -0.91 15.87
C LEU A 21 1.73 -1.20 14.45
N ALA A 22 0.69 -2.02 14.34
CA ALA A 22 0.07 -2.31 13.05
C ALA A 22 -0.75 -1.10 12.58
N LEU A 23 -0.22 -0.36 11.62
CA LEU A 23 -0.95 0.74 10.97
C LEU A 23 -2.02 0.17 10.02
N SER A 24 -3.29 0.43 10.32
CA SER A 24 -4.43 0.02 9.50
C SER A 24 -5.08 1.25 8.86
N GLU A 25 -5.02 1.36 7.53
CA GLU A 25 -5.63 2.48 6.79
C GLU A 25 -6.92 2.08 6.10
N SER A 26 -8.00 2.85 6.25
CA SER A 26 -9.26 2.54 5.56
C SER A 26 -9.12 2.66 4.03
N VAL A 27 -9.43 1.60 3.29
CA VAL A 27 -9.50 1.63 1.83
C VAL A 27 -10.86 2.19 1.41
N LYS A 28 -10.86 3.22 0.57
CA LYS A 28 -12.06 3.77 -0.07
C LYS A 28 -12.15 3.26 -1.50
N VAL A 29 -13.27 2.59 -1.78
CA VAL A 29 -13.65 2.13 -3.12
C VAL A 29 -14.90 2.89 -3.55
N ASP A 30 -14.87 3.52 -4.71
CA ASP A 30 -16.04 4.12 -5.34
C ASP A 30 -16.92 3.03 -5.95
N THR A 31 -17.93 2.61 -5.20
CA THR A 31 -18.87 1.58 -5.63
C THR A 31 -19.77 2.05 -6.77
N ARG A 32 -19.93 3.37 -6.98
CA ARG A 32 -20.71 3.90 -8.12
C ARG A 32 -19.96 3.64 -9.41
N ARG A 33 -18.65 3.93 -9.42
CA ARG A 33 -17.79 3.66 -10.59
C ARG A 33 -17.83 2.19 -11.01
N VAL A 34 -17.74 1.27 -10.05
CA VAL A 34 -17.86 -0.17 -10.31
C VAL A 34 -19.26 -0.53 -10.82
N GLY A 35 -20.31 0.10 -10.27
CA GLY A 35 -21.69 -0.06 -10.74
C GLY A 35 -21.90 0.42 -12.19
N ASP A 36 -21.30 1.54 -12.58
CA ASP A 36 -21.37 2.07 -13.94
C ASP A 36 -20.71 1.14 -14.96
N ILE A 37 -19.55 0.57 -14.64
CA ILE A 37 -18.87 -0.43 -15.49
C ILE A 37 -19.78 -1.63 -15.76
N VAL A 38 -20.44 -2.15 -14.71
CA VAL A 38 -21.39 -3.28 -14.84
C VAL A 38 -22.60 -2.88 -15.67
N ARG A 39 -23.17 -1.70 -15.43
CA ARG A 39 -24.33 -1.19 -16.18
C ARG A 39 -24.02 -1.04 -17.68
N GLU A 40 -22.79 -0.64 -18.02
CA GLU A 40 -22.39 -0.35 -19.41
C GLU A 40 -21.99 -1.61 -20.19
N LEU A 41 -21.33 -2.57 -19.55
CA LEU A 41 -20.75 -3.74 -20.22
C LEU A 41 -21.55 -5.04 -20.00
N GLY A 42 -22.45 -5.05 -19.01
CA GLY A 42 -23.02 -6.29 -18.48
C GLY A 42 -22.05 -7.00 -17.53
N GLU A 43 -22.60 -7.92 -16.71
CA GLU A 43 -21.88 -8.53 -15.58
C GLU A 43 -20.61 -9.28 -15.98
N THR A 44 -20.69 -10.18 -16.96
CA THR A 44 -19.55 -11.01 -17.38
C THR A 44 -18.40 -10.17 -17.96
N ALA A 45 -18.72 -9.24 -18.85
CA ALA A 45 -17.70 -8.38 -19.47
C ALA A 45 -17.09 -7.42 -18.45
N ALA A 46 -17.89 -6.87 -17.54
CA ALA A 46 -17.39 -6.03 -16.46
C ALA A 46 -16.46 -6.80 -15.51
N SER A 47 -16.80 -8.03 -15.12
CA SER A 47 -15.94 -8.88 -14.29
C SER A 47 -14.58 -9.12 -14.95
N ASN A 48 -14.56 -9.45 -16.25
CA ASN A 48 -13.31 -9.64 -17.00
C ASN A 48 -12.48 -8.36 -17.06
N VAL A 49 -13.10 -7.20 -17.33
CA VAL A 49 -12.40 -5.91 -17.37
C VAL A 49 -11.82 -5.54 -16.01
N ILE A 50 -12.58 -5.76 -14.93
CA ILE A 50 -12.11 -5.50 -13.57
C ILE A 50 -10.95 -6.44 -13.22
N GLY A 51 -11.04 -7.74 -13.55
CA GLY A 51 -9.95 -8.70 -13.36
C GLY A 51 -8.66 -8.27 -14.05
N LEU A 52 -8.73 -7.93 -15.34
CA LEU A 52 -7.59 -7.43 -16.10
C LEU A 52 -7.02 -6.12 -15.53
N ALA A 53 -7.88 -5.23 -15.02
CA ALA A 53 -7.41 -4.01 -14.37
C ALA A 53 -6.67 -4.31 -13.06
N LEU A 54 -7.11 -5.31 -12.29
CA LEU A 54 -6.44 -5.74 -11.05
C LEU A 54 -5.07 -6.35 -11.31
N GLU A 55 -4.94 -7.15 -12.37
CA GLU A 55 -3.63 -7.67 -12.79
C GLU A 55 -2.67 -6.54 -13.13
N GLN A 56 -3.14 -5.54 -13.90
CA GLN A 56 -2.33 -4.37 -14.25
C GLN A 56 -1.97 -3.52 -13.03
N LEU A 57 -2.89 -3.38 -12.06
CA LEU A 57 -2.63 -2.70 -10.80
C LEU A 57 -1.59 -3.43 -9.96
N ALA A 58 -1.68 -4.74 -9.85
CA ALA A 58 -0.72 -5.57 -9.11
C ALA A 58 0.69 -5.48 -9.74
N SER A 59 0.76 -5.53 -11.08
CA SER A 59 1.99 -5.31 -11.85
C SER A 59 2.57 -3.92 -11.59
N ALA A 60 1.78 -2.85 -11.72
CA ALA A 60 2.26 -1.48 -11.49
C ALA A 60 2.70 -1.22 -10.03
N LEU A 61 2.02 -1.83 -9.05
CA LEU A 61 2.42 -1.77 -7.65
C LEU A 61 3.77 -2.46 -7.42
N THR A 62 3.97 -3.64 -8.03
CA THR A 62 5.23 -4.38 -7.95
C THR A 62 6.38 -3.62 -8.61
N GLU A 63 6.15 -3.04 -9.78
CA GLU A 63 7.12 -2.19 -10.48
C GLU A 63 7.50 -0.96 -9.64
N THR A 64 6.53 -0.32 -8.99
CA THR A 64 6.77 0.83 -8.10
C THR A 64 7.60 0.43 -6.88
N ASP A 65 7.31 -0.73 -6.26
CA ASP A 65 8.10 -1.26 -5.13
C ASP A 65 9.55 -1.54 -5.55
N ALA A 66 9.74 -2.23 -6.67
CA ALA A 66 11.06 -2.57 -7.18
C ALA A 66 11.90 -1.31 -7.47
N ALA A 67 11.34 -0.35 -8.24
CA ALA A 67 12.04 0.89 -8.56
C ALA A 67 12.39 1.71 -7.31
N TYR A 68 11.51 1.77 -6.31
CA TYR A 68 11.82 2.41 -5.03
C TYR A 68 12.97 1.73 -4.30
N ARG A 69 12.96 0.39 -4.23
CA ARG A 69 14.00 -0.40 -3.55
C ARG A 69 15.36 -0.32 -4.25
N GLU A 70 15.37 -0.14 -5.55
CA GLU A 70 16.57 0.07 -6.37
C GLU A 70 17.02 1.55 -6.39
N ASN A 71 16.27 2.44 -5.71
CA ASN A 71 16.52 3.88 -5.67
C ASN A 71 16.45 4.57 -7.05
N GLU A 72 15.72 3.96 -7.99
CA GLU A 72 15.43 4.47 -9.33
C GLU A 72 14.24 5.43 -9.30
N LEU A 73 14.43 6.61 -8.70
CA LEU A 73 13.32 7.53 -8.36
C LEU A 73 12.51 7.98 -9.59
N ALA A 74 13.14 8.13 -10.75
CA ALA A 74 12.45 8.51 -11.98
C ALA A 74 11.51 7.39 -12.46
N ALA A 75 11.97 6.13 -12.42
CA ALA A 75 11.13 4.98 -12.72
C ALA A 75 10.00 4.85 -11.69
N ALA A 76 10.31 4.99 -10.40
CA ALA A 76 9.32 4.95 -9.33
C ALA A 76 8.21 6.00 -9.53
N ALA A 77 8.55 7.21 -9.98
CA ALA A 77 7.56 8.24 -10.31
C ALA A 77 6.64 7.82 -11.47
N VAL A 78 7.20 7.30 -12.55
CA VAL A 78 6.45 6.84 -13.73
C VAL A 78 5.52 5.67 -13.38
N HIS A 79 6.01 4.67 -12.64
CA HIS A 79 5.20 3.52 -12.22
C HIS A 79 4.10 3.94 -11.23
N ALA A 80 4.40 4.85 -10.31
CA ALA A 80 3.42 5.37 -9.35
C ALA A 80 2.32 6.20 -10.05
N GLU A 81 2.66 7.00 -11.05
CA GLU A 81 1.68 7.75 -11.84
C GLU A 81 0.76 6.80 -12.63
N ARG A 82 1.34 5.77 -13.28
CA ARG A 82 0.57 4.70 -13.95
C ARG A 82 -0.38 4.00 -12.97
N LEU A 83 0.12 3.61 -11.80
CA LEU A 83 -0.67 2.99 -10.73
C LEU A 83 -1.83 3.89 -10.29
N SER A 84 -1.58 5.19 -10.13
CA SER A 84 -2.60 6.17 -9.74
C SER A 84 -3.74 6.24 -10.77
N ARG A 85 -3.40 6.34 -12.06
CA ARG A 85 -4.39 6.40 -13.14
C ARG A 85 -5.24 5.13 -13.21
N LEU A 86 -4.61 3.96 -13.19
CA LEU A 86 -5.32 2.67 -13.22
C LEU A 86 -6.26 2.55 -12.01
N ALA A 87 -5.79 2.92 -10.81
CA ALA A 87 -6.57 2.81 -9.59
C ALA A 87 -7.79 3.73 -9.63
N TRP A 88 -7.63 4.94 -10.15
CA TRP A 88 -8.73 5.87 -10.33
C TRP A 88 -9.80 5.34 -11.30
N GLN A 89 -9.39 4.74 -12.42
CA GLN A 89 -10.31 4.25 -13.46
C GLN A 89 -11.30 3.19 -12.94
N VAL A 90 -10.87 2.34 -12.00
CA VAL A 90 -11.69 1.29 -11.38
C VAL A 90 -12.31 1.72 -10.04
N GLY A 91 -12.05 2.94 -9.58
CA GLY A 91 -12.63 3.49 -8.35
C GLY A 91 -11.85 3.20 -7.05
N LEU A 92 -10.60 2.75 -7.12
CA LEU A 92 -9.73 2.56 -5.94
C LEU A 92 -9.12 3.89 -5.48
N LEU A 93 -9.96 4.81 -4.99
CA LEU A 93 -9.57 6.19 -4.70
C LEU A 93 -8.45 6.32 -3.66
N SER A 94 -8.44 5.48 -2.62
CA SER A 94 -7.35 5.49 -1.63
C SER A 94 -6.01 5.09 -2.24
N LEU A 95 -6.00 4.08 -3.12
CA LEU A 95 -4.78 3.64 -3.80
C LEU A 95 -4.30 4.70 -4.79
N ALA A 96 -5.23 5.32 -5.54
CA ALA A 96 -4.92 6.38 -6.49
C ALA A 96 -4.24 7.59 -5.81
N GLY A 97 -4.77 8.02 -4.65
CA GLY A 97 -4.21 9.12 -3.88
C GLY A 97 -2.79 8.82 -3.37
N VAL A 98 -2.57 7.68 -2.73
CA VAL A 98 -1.25 7.33 -2.20
C VAL A 98 -0.21 7.11 -3.32
N ALA A 99 -0.63 6.56 -4.45
CA ALA A 99 0.25 6.43 -5.62
C ALA A 99 0.64 7.79 -6.20
N MET A 100 -0.29 8.76 -6.22
CA MET A 100 0.00 10.14 -6.60
C MET A 100 1.01 10.79 -5.64
N ASP A 101 0.80 10.62 -4.32
CA ASP A 101 1.74 11.11 -3.29
C ASP A 101 3.15 10.53 -3.50
N MET A 102 3.25 9.24 -3.86
CA MET A 102 4.51 8.55 -4.14
C MET A 102 5.22 9.20 -5.33
N GLY A 103 4.51 9.37 -6.46
CA GLY A 103 5.06 10.01 -7.64
C GLY A 103 5.55 11.43 -7.38
N SER A 104 4.73 12.25 -6.73
CA SER A 104 5.11 13.63 -6.41
C SER A 104 6.28 13.72 -5.40
N SER A 105 6.39 12.79 -4.46
CA SER A 105 7.53 12.73 -3.54
C SER A 105 8.83 12.28 -4.22
N ALA A 106 8.74 11.39 -5.20
CA ALA A 106 9.85 10.96 -6.05
C ALA A 106 10.37 12.10 -6.94
N GLU A 107 9.47 12.86 -7.57
CA GLU A 107 9.82 14.06 -8.36
C GLU A 107 10.54 15.12 -7.51
N ARG A 108 10.08 15.33 -6.26
CA ARG A 108 10.70 16.25 -5.32
C ARG A 108 11.98 15.72 -4.66
N ARG A 109 12.32 14.44 -4.88
CA ARG A 109 13.46 13.75 -4.24
C ARG A 109 13.43 13.82 -2.70
N ASP A 110 12.23 13.80 -2.12
CA ASP A 110 12.04 13.85 -0.67
C ASP A 110 12.10 12.42 -0.10
N SER A 111 13.31 11.95 0.21
CA SER A 111 13.55 10.58 0.66
C SER A 111 12.83 10.22 1.96
N ILE A 112 12.60 11.20 2.85
CA ILE A 112 11.89 10.99 4.11
C ILE A 112 10.41 10.74 3.83
N ALA A 113 9.78 11.62 3.03
CA ALA A 113 8.39 11.46 2.64
C ALA A 113 8.20 10.16 1.84
N MET A 114 9.10 9.87 0.90
CA MET A 114 9.05 8.66 0.07
C MET A 114 9.04 7.40 0.91
N SER A 115 9.87 7.30 1.96
CA SER A 115 9.88 6.12 2.83
C SER A 115 8.55 5.90 3.55
N ALA A 116 7.96 6.98 4.09
CA ALA A 116 6.66 6.90 4.76
C ALA A 116 5.53 6.57 3.77
N ILE A 117 5.55 7.19 2.59
CA ILE A 117 4.54 7.01 1.53
C ILE A 117 4.65 5.63 0.90
N HIS A 118 5.84 5.12 0.62
CA HIS A 118 6.06 3.77 0.11
C HIS A 118 5.51 2.71 1.07
N ALA A 119 5.84 2.82 2.37
CA ALA A 119 5.30 1.91 3.37
C ALA A 119 3.76 1.96 3.43
N ARG A 120 3.18 3.16 3.25
CA ARG A 120 1.73 3.37 3.14
C ARG A 120 1.16 2.76 1.87
N LEU A 121 1.81 2.93 0.73
CA LEU A 121 1.41 2.41 -0.56
C LEU A 121 1.30 0.88 -0.52
N MET A 122 2.27 0.19 0.08
CA MET A 122 2.23 -1.26 0.21
C MET A 122 1.06 -1.75 1.08
N ARG A 123 0.75 -1.06 2.18
CA ARG A 123 -0.40 -1.42 3.03
C ARG A 123 -1.74 -1.17 2.32
N VAL A 124 -1.89 -0.03 1.65
CA VAL A 124 -3.12 0.33 0.94
C VAL A 124 -3.30 -0.53 -0.31
N GLY A 125 -2.23 -0.77 -1.08
CA GLY A 125 -2.25 -1.60 -2.28
C GLY A 125 -2.71 -3.02 -1.99
N ASN A 126 -2.05 -3.71 -1.06
CA ASN A 126 -2.42 -5.08 -0.67
C ASN A 126 -3.90 -5.18 -0.24
N ARG A 127 -4.38 -4.22 0.56
CA ARG A 127 -5.78 -4.21 1.00
C ARG A 127 -6.77 -3.84 -0.09
N SER A 128 -6.39 -2.96 -1.00
CA SER A 128 -7.26 -2.48 -2.09
C SER A 128 -7.55 -3.57 -3.09
N LEU A 129 -6.52 -4.34 -3.47
CA LEU A 129 -6.65 -5.46 -4.39
C LEU A 129 -7.51 -6.58 -3.80
N THR A 130 -7.38 -6.89 -2.51
CA THR A 130 -8.28 -7.83 -1.84
C THR A 130 -9.72 -7.33 -1.78
N ALA A 131 -9.93 -6.06 -1.39
CA ALA A 131 -11.27 -5.52 -1.16
C ALA A 131 -12.14 -5.43 -2.42
N ILE A 132 -11.53 -5.17 -3.58
CA ILE A 132 -12.26 -5.09 -4.85
C ILE A 132 -12.52 -6.47 -5.45
N TRP A 133 -11.62 -7.45 -5.23
CA TRP A 133 -11.85 -8.85 -5.57
C TRP A 133 -13.01 -9.45 -4.75
N GLU A 134 -13.04 -9.21 -3.44
CA GLU A 134 -14.17 -9.64 -2.59
C GLU A 134 -15.50 -9.01 -3.04
N LYS A 135 -15.48 -7.77 -3.51
CA LYS A 135 -16.68 -7.08 -4.04
C LYS A 135 -17.11 -7.58 -5.41
N SER A 136 -16.21 -8.13 -6.23
CA SER A 136 -16.57 -8.75 -7.50
C SER A 136 -17.11 -10.17 -7.32
N GLU A 137 -16.63 -10.91 -6.31
CA GLU A 137 -17.06 -12.29 -6.00
C GLU A 137 -18.36 -12.37 -5.18
N LEU A 138 -18.64 -11.37 -4.33
CA LEU A 138 -19.88 -11.31 -3.52
C LEU A 138 -21.11 -10.83 -4.33
N ARG A 139 -21.13 -11.10 -5.64
CA ARG A 139 -22.24 -10.77 -6.54
C ARG A 139 -22.81 -12.03 -7.17
#